data_AF-A0A9P0GAK4-F1
#
_entry.id   AF-A0A9P0GAK4-F1
#
_cell.length_a   1.000
_cell.length_b   1.000
_cell.length_c   1.000
_cell.angle_alpha   90.00
_cell.angle_beta   90.00
_cell.angle_gamma   90.00
#
_symmetry.space_group_name_H-M   'P 1'
#
loop_
_entity.id
_entity.type
_entity.pdbx_description
1 polymer ?
#
loop_
_entity_poly.entity_id
_entity_poly.type
_entity_poly.pdbx_seq_one_letter_code
_entity_poly.pdbx_strand_id
1 'polypeptide(L)'
;MCVATRDIMDCMFEACLEATLEPDDIPKTSEPVWILGKRYNAIQDINKIRQDIVSKIWITYRKNFIPIGGNEGLTSDKGWGCMLRCGQMVLAQALVSLHLGRDWLWDPQSKDQTYLKILKKFQDSRQAPYSIHQIALMGASLGKGVGQWFGPNTVAQVLKKLVKYDDWSRLTIHVALDNTVIVSDIRELCLTKNKLDGAHLTNSDWKPLLLIVPLRLGLTEINPIYISGLQKCFQFKLQTKFGRHWRQAQCCSLFHRLCGPRSGLFRSPSYTKNMFRRR
;
A
#
# COMPACT_ATOMS: atom_id res chain seq x y z
N MET A 1 -2.77 -24.56 -5.72
CA MET A 1 -2.38 -23.14 -5.49
C MET A 1 -2.56 -22.42 -6.83
N CYS A 2 -3.23 -21.27 -6.89
CA CYS A 2 -3.54 -20.62 -8.18
C CYS A 2 -2.25 -20.04 -8.80
N VAL A 3 -2.01 -20.25 -10.10
CA VAL A 3 -0.80 -19.83 -10.83
C VAL A 3 -0.41 -18.38 -10.52
N ALA A 4 -1.38 -17.46 -10.53
CA ALA A 4 -1.16 -16.04 -10.22
C ALA A 4 -0.63 -15.72 -8.80
N THR A 5 -0.74 -16.64 -7.83
CA THR A 5 -0.14 -16.46 -6.50
C THR A 5 1.34 -16.87 -6.51
N ARG A 6 1.68 -17.88 -7.31
CA ARG A 6 3.05 -18.34 -7.55
C ARG A 6 3.87 -17.24 -8.20
N ASP A 7 3.31 -16.50 -9.15
CA ASP A 7 4.09 -15.50 -9.89
C ASP A 7 4.33 -14.17 -9.15
N ILE A 8 3.44 -13.76 -8.21
CA ILE A 8 3.77 -12.66 -7.28
C ILE A 8 4.89 -13.11 -6.35
N MET A 9 4.85 -14.36 -5.89
CA MET A 9 5.95 -14.96 -5.12
C MET A 9 7.23 -15.03 -5.97
N ASP A 10 7.15 -15.34 -7.27
CA ASP A 10 8.30 -15.34 -8.17
C ASP A 10 8.84 -13.92 -8.41
N CYS A 11 7.98 -12.90 -8.47
CA CYS A 11 8.44 -11.49 -8.53
C CYS A 11 9.14 -11.06 -7.25
N MET A 12 8.64 -11.52 -6.10
CA MET A 12 9.30 -11.27 -4.81
C MET A 12 10.59 -12.06 -4.68
N PHE A 13 10.66 -13.26 -5.27
CA PHE A 13 11.84 -14.10 -5.33
C PHE A 13 12.92 -13.52 -6.24
N GLU A 14 12.57 -13.10 -7.47
CA GLU A 14 13.46 -12.35 -8.38
C GLU A 14 13.96 -11.07 -7.70
N ALA A 15 13.08 -10.33 -7.06
CA ALA A 15 13.48 -9.12 -6.34
C ALA A 15 14.24 -9.41 -5.03
N CYS A 16 14.22 -10.64 -4.54
CA CYS A 16 15.06 -11.12 -3.44
C CYS A 16 16.47 -11.44 -3.96
N LEU A 17 16.56 -12.10 -5.12
CA LEU A 17 17.80 -12.34 -5.85
C LEU A 17 18.50 -11.04 -6.25
N GLU A 18 17.77 -10.07 -6.79
CA GLU A 18 18.31 -8.74 -7.12
C GLU A 18 18.79 -7.99 -5.87
N ALA A 19 18.02 -8.02 -4.77
CA ALA A 19 18.40 -7.37 -3.50
C ALA A 19 19.61 -8.00 -2.80
N THR A 20 19.99 -9.24 -3.17
CA THR A 20 21.22 -9.88 -2.70
C THR A 20 22.44 -9.55 -3.57
N LEU A 21 22.25 -9.03 -4.78
CA LEU A 21 23.31 -8.85 -5.77
C LEU A 21 23.88 -7.42 -5.83
N GLU A 22 23.20 -6.42 -5.27
CA GLU A 22 23.75 -5.07 -5.19
C GLU A 22 24.30 -4.78 -3.75
N PRO A 23 25.63 -4.63 -3.58
CA PRO A 23 26.25 -4.46 -2.26
C PRO A 23 26.11 -3.06 -1.63
N ASP A 24 25.65 -2.04 -2.38
CA ASP A 24 25.80 -0.61 -2.04
C ASP A 24 24.49 0.21 -2.00
N ASP A 25 23.33 -0.45 -1.99
CA ASP A 25 22.00 0.17 -2.16
C ASP A 25 21.48 0.79 -0.86
N ILE A 26 22.06 0.38 0.28
CA ILE A 26 21.72 0.88 1.60
C ILE A 26 22.90 1.72 2.10
N PRO A 27 22.69 3.02 2.36
CA PRO A 27 23.76 3.92 2.76
C PRO A 27 24.34 3.48 4.12
N LYS A 28 25.66 3.27 4.16
CA LYS A 28 26.41 2.91 5.37
C LYS A 28 26.67 4.17 6.20
N THR A 29 25.65 4.59 6.97
CA THR A 29 25.71 5.81 7.80
C THR A 29 25.64 5.49 9.29
N SER A 30 26.12 6.41 10.13
CA SER A 30 25.87 6.37 11.58
C SER A 30 24.40 6.60 11.93
N GLU A 31 23.68 7.32 11.07
CA GLU A 31 22.26 7.59 11.24
C GLU A 31 21.41 6.33 11.08
N PRO A 32 20.32 6.20 11.87
CA PRO A 32 19.45 5.04 11.80
C PRO A 32 18.59 5.03 10.53
N VAL A 33 18.34 3.83 10.00
CA VAL A 33 17.39 3.61 8.92
C VAL A 33 16.00 3.36 9.51
N TRP A 34 15.00 4.08 9.01
CA TRP A 34 13.61 3.90 9.41
C TRP A 34 12.80 3.30 8.28
N ILE A 35 12.17 2.16 8.53
CA ILE A 35 11.23 1.53 7.60
C ILE A 35 9.91 1.39 8.32
N LEU A 36 8.89 2.13 7.88
CA LEU A 36 7.51 1.97 8.35
C LEU A 36 7.37 1.89 9.88
N GLY A 37 8.03 2.80 10.59
CA GLY A 37 7.99 2.93 12.05
C GLY A 37 8.95 2.03 12.82
N LYS A 38 9.75 1.22 12.13
CA LYS A 38 10.80 0.37 12.71
C LYS A 38 12.16 0.98 12.46
N ARG A 39 12.93 1.13 13.53
CA ARG A 39 14.30 1.67 13.52
C ARG A 39 15.29 0.53 13.37
N TYR A 40 16.28 0.74 12.50
CA TYR A 40 17.38 -0.18 12.25
C TYR A 40 18.71 0.56 12.35
N ASN A 41 19.76 -0.15 12.77
CA ASN A 41 21.12 0.32 12.59
C ASN A 41 21.56 0.08 11.13
N ALA A 42 21.96 1.13 10.41
CA ALA A 42 22.26 1.04 8.98
C ALA A 42 23.40 0.05 8.65
N ILE A 43 24.34 -0.14 9.58
CA ILE A 43 25.53 -0.98 9.40
C ILE A 43 25.26 -2.39 9.93
N GLN A 44 24.78 -2.49 11.18
CA GLN A 44 24.64 -3.78 11.88
C GLN A 44 23.42 -4.57 11.41
N ASP A 45 22.35 -3.90 11.00
CA ASP A 45 21.07 -4.55 10.66
C ASP A 45 20.85 -4.69 9.15
N ILE A 46 21.90 -4.62 8.32
CA ILE A 46 21.80 -4.62 6.85
C ILE A 46 20.90 -5.76 6.31
N ASN A 47 21.05 -6.98 6.84
CA ASN A 47 20.26 -8.13 6.41
C ASN A 47 18.80 -8.03 6.88
N LYS A 48 18.56 -7.47 8.07
CA LYS A 48 17.19 -7.24 8.58
C LYS A 48 16.49 -6.13 7.81
N ILE A 49 17.23 -5.11 7.39
CA ILE A 49 16.75 -4.03 6.51
C ILE A 49 16.33 -4.64 5.17
N ARG A 50 17.20 -5.41 4.51
CA ARG A 50 16.89 -6.10 3.25
C ARG A 50 15.66 -7.01 3.39
N GLN A 51 15.62 -7.83 4.44
CA GLN A 51 14.49 -8.74 4.69
C GLN A 51 13.17 -7.97 4.89
N ASP A 52 13.19 -6.87 5.64
CA ASP A 52 11.99 -6.05 5.85
C ASP A 52 11.49 -5.41 4.55
N ILE A 53 12.40 -4.92 3.69
CA ILE A 53 12.07 -4.36 2.37
C ILE A 53 11.48 -5.45 1.46
N VAL A 54 12.14 -6.61 1.33
CA VAL A 54 11.68 -7.72 0.48
C VAL A 54 10.32 -8.25 0.95
N SER A 55 10.03 -8.16 2.25
CA SER A 55 8.74 -8.59 2.81
C SER A 55 7.56 -7.71 2.40
N LYS A 56 7.80 -6.56 1.75
CA LYS A 56 6.73 -5.68 1.28
C LYS A 56 6.18 -6.18 -0.04
N ILE A 57 4.86 -6.27 -0.13
CA ILE A 57 4.18 -6.66 -1.38
C ILE A 57 4.47 -5.58 -2.43
N TRP A 58 5.24 -5.95 -3.44
CA TRP A 58 5.63 -5.08 -4.54
C TRP A 58 4.75 -5.36 -5.76
N ILE A 59 4.10 -4.31 -6.27
CA ILE A 59 3.16 -4.41 -7.38
C ILE A 59 3.60 -3.45 -8.48
N THR A 60 3.77 -3.99 -9.68
CA THR A 60 4.36 -3.30 -10.83
C THR A 60 3.39 -3.29 -12.01
N TYR A 61 3.77 -2.64 -13.11
CA TYR A 61 3.00 -2.72 -14.35
C TYR A 61 2.84 -4.16 -14.83
N ARG A 62 1.68 -4.42 -15.44
CA ARG A 62 1.30 -5.70 -16.02
C ARG A 62 0.78 -5.51 -17.44
N LYS A 63 0.90 -6.54 -18.27
CA LYS A 63 0.38 -6.59 -19.64
C LYS A 63 -0.29 -7.93 -19.92
N ASN A 64 -1.09 -8.06 -20.98
CA ASN A 64 -1.87 -9.27 -21.29
C ASN A 64 -2.97 -9.61 -20.27
N PHE A 65 -3.34 -8.59 -19.48
CA PHE A 65 -4.66 -8.37 -18.90
C PHE A 65 -5.89 -8.97 -19.57
N ILE A 66 -6.90 -9.46 -18.83
CA ILE A 66 -8.26 -9.39 -19.37
C ILE A 66 -8.57 -7.91 -19.66
N PRO A 67 -9.08 -7.51 -20.84
CA PRO A 67 -9.39 -6.12 -21.16
C PRO A 67 -10.22 -5.39 -20.08
N ILE A 68 -9.82 -4.17 -19.72
CA ILE A 68 -10.56 -3.28 -18.80
C ILE A 68 -11.58 -2.45 -19.59
N GLY A 69 -12.87 -2.57 -19.29
CA GLY A 69 -13.93 -1.76 -19.91
C GLY A 69 -14.63 -2.38 -21.12
N GLY A 70 -14.42 -3.67 -21.40
CA GLY A 70 -15.04 -4.37 -22.54
C GLY A 70 -13.99 -5.01 -23.45
N ASN A 71 -14.41 -5.59 -24.59
CA ASN A 71 -13.50 -6.34 -25.49
C ASN A 71 -12.41 -5.47 -26.12
N GLU A 72 -12.64 -4.17 -26.28
CA GLU A 72 -11.68 -3.18 -26.80
C GLU A 72 -10.91 -2.45 -25.68
N GLY A 73 -11.01 -2.95 -24.45
CA GLY A 73 -10.40 -2.36 -23.27
C GLY A 73 -8.88 -2.50 -23.20
N LEU A 74 -8.24 -1.69 -22.35
CA LEU A 74 -6.79 -1.77 -22.12
C LEU A 74 -6.42 -3.13 -21.49
N THR A 75 -5.36 -3.75 -21.99
CA THR A 75 -4.79 -5.02 -21.51
C THR A 75 -3.43 -4.85 -20.82
N SER A 76 -2.97 -3.61 -20.70
CA SER A 76 -1.72 -3.23 -20.05
C SER A 76 -1.89 -1.91 -19.32
N ASP A 77 -1.27 -1.79 -18.14
CA ASP A 77 -1.27 -0.56 -17.35
C ASP A 77 0.03 0.24 -17.46
N LYS A 78 0.95 -0.23 -18.31
CA LYS A 78 2.19 0.51 -18.64
C LYS A 78 1.83 1.89 -19.19
N GLY A 79 2.43 2.93 -18.62
CA GLY A 79 2.28 4.33 -19.05
C GLY A 79 1.17 5.11 -18.36
N TRP A 80 0.29 4.46 -17.59
CA TRP A 80 -0.81 5.17 -16.91
C TRP A 80 -1.13 4.63 -15.50
N GLY A 81 -0.83 3.36 -15.21
CA GLY A 81 -1.22 2.68 -13.99
C GLY A 81 -0.37 2.95 -12.75
N CYS A 82 0.69 3.76 -12.82
CA CYS A 82 1.70 3.80 -11.75
C CYS A 82 1.12 4.22 -10.40
N MET A 83 0.28 5.26 -10.39
CA MET A 83 -0.39 5.72 -9.18
C MET A 83 -1.32 4.65 -8.61
N LEU A 84 -1.99 3.88 -9.48
CA LEU A 84 -2.88 2.79 -9.08
C LEU A 84 -2.06 1.67 -8.41
N ARG A 85 -0.92 1.29 -8.98
CA ARG A 85 0.01 0.31 -8.38
C ARG A 85 0.55 0.77 -7.04
N CYS A 86 0.94 2.04 -6.93
CA CYS A 86 1.36 2.61 -5.64
C CYS A 86 0.22 2.58 -4.61
N GLY A 87 -1.01 2.87 -5.00
CA GLY A 87 -2.19 2.73 -4.14
C GLY A 87 -2.41 1.28 -3.69
N GLN A 88 -2.26 0.31 -4.59
CA GLN A 88 -2.32 -1.11 -4.25
C GLN A 88 -1.25 -1.48 -3.22
N MET A 89 -0.01 -1.02 -3.36
CA MET A 89 1.07 -1.32 -2.41
C MET A 89 0.79 -0.72 -1.01
N VAL A 90 0.28 0.51 -0.93
CA VAL A 90 -0.11 1.13 0.35
C VAL A 90 -1.21 0.33 1.04
N LEU A 91 -2.25 -0.05 0.29
CA LEU A 91 -3.34 -0.86 0.84
C LEU A 91 -2.87 -2.27 1.21
N ALA A 92 -2.04 -2.91 0.38
CA ALA A 92 -1.47 -4.21 0.66
C ALA A 92 -0.66 -4.20 1.96
N GLN A 93 0.16 -3.16 2.16
CA GLN A 93 0.91 -2.98 3.40
C GLN A 93 0.01 -2.77 4.62
N ALA A 94 -1.10 -2.04 4.47
CA ALA A 94 -2.09 -1.88 5.53
C ALA A 94 -2.75 -3.22 5.88
N LEU A 95 -3.08 -4.05 4.89
CA LEU A 95 -3.66 -5.38 5.09
C LEU A 95 -2.67 -6.36 5.72
N VAL A 96 -1.40 -6.36 5.31
CA VAL A 96 -0.33 -7.14 5.95
C VAL A 96 -0.20 -6.73 7.41
N SER A 97 -0.13 -5.43 7.69
CA SER A 97 -0.04 -4.94 9.06
C SER A 97 -1.26 -5.37 9.88
N LEU A 98 -2.47 -5.23 9.32
CA LEU A 98 -3.72 -5.59 9.99
C LEU A 98 -3.81 -7.08 10.33
N HIS A 99 -3.53 -7.96 9.37
CA HIS A 99 -3.82 -9.39 9.50
C HIS A 99 -2.63 -10.25 9.94
N LEU A 100 -1.41 -9.80 9.65
CA LEU A 100 -0.16 -10.53 9.96
C LEU A 100 0.70 -9.80 11.00
N GLY A 101 0.49 -8.49 11.18
CA GLY A 101 1.27 -7.65 12.07
C GLY A 101 2.47 -7.00 11.38
N ARG A 102 2.97 -5.90 11.97
CA ARG A 102 4.12 -5.15 11.42
C ARG A 102 5.42 -5.95 11.43
N ASP A 103 5.60 -6.85 12.40
CA ASP A 103 6.80 -7.66 12.55
C ASP A 103 6.82 -8.92 11.69
N TRP A 104 5.75 -9.19 10.94
CA TRP A 104 5.73 -10.28 9.98
C TRP A 104 6.75 -10.03 8.87
N LEU A 105 7.50 -11.08 8.53
CA LEU A 105 8.50 -11.10 7.47
C LEU A 105 8.14 -12.21 6.48
N TRP A 106 8.32 -11.93 5.20
CA TRP A 106 8.07 -12.89 4.14
C TRP A 106 9.24 -13.88 4.04
N ASP A 107 8.87 -15.12 3.76
CA ASP A 107 9.79 -16.21 3.41
C ASP A 107 9.30 -16.80 2.07
N PRO A 108 10.19 -16.99 1.07
CA PRO A 108 9.88 -17.67 -0.19
C PRO A 108 9.16 -19.00 -0.03
N GLN A 109 9.42 -19.75 1.06
CA GLN A 109 8.78 -21.04 1.34
C GLN A 109 7.46 -20.90 2.12
N SER A 110 7.08 -19.68 2.50
CA SER A 110 5.89 -19.43 3.30
C SER A 110 4.62 -19.88 2.57
N LYS A 111 3.84 -20.71 3.26
CA LYS A 111 2.50 -21.13 2.86
C LYS A 111 1.41 -20.47 3.71
N ASP A 112 1.73 -19.32 4.32
CA ASP A 112 0.80 -18.56 5.16
C ASP A 112 -0.48 -18.22 4.38
N GLN A 113 -1.59 -18.81 4.80
CA GLN A 113 -2.85 -18.69 4.09
C GLN A 113 -3.43 -17.27 4.16
N THR A 114 -3.15 -16.55 5.24
CA THR A 114 -3.56 -15.16 5.40
C THR A 114 -2.79 -14.27 4.42
N TYR A 115 -1.47 -14.49 4.29
CA TYR A 115 -0.66 -13.80 3.29
C TYR A 115 -1.16 -14.07 1.85
N LEU A 116 -1.36 -15.34 1.50
CA LEU A 116 -1.87 -15.72 0.17
C LEU A 116 -3.27 -15.15 -0.10
N LYS A 117 -4.11 -15.03 0.94
CA LYS A 117 -5.43 -14.39 0.84
C LYS A 117 -5.32 -12.88 0.58
N ILE A 118 -4.35 -12.20 1.20
CA ILE A 118 -4.05 -10.79 0.91
C ILE A 118 -3.60 -10.63 -0.54
N LEU A 119 -2.62 -11.42 -1.00
CA LEU A 119 -2.11 -11.36 -2.36
C LEU A 119 -3.21 -11.53 -3.42
N LYS A 120 -4.12 -12.49 -3.22
CA LYS A 120 -5.23 -12.75 -4.14
C LYS A 120 -6.12 -11.53 -4.37
N LYS A 121 -6.19 -10.59 -3.41
CA LYS A 121 -7.02 -9.38 -3.54
C LYS A 121 -6.49 -8.36 -4.55
N PHE A 122 -5.21 -8.46 -4.93
CA PHE A 122 -4.53 -7.53 -5.83
C PHE A 122 -4.21 -8.11 -7.21
N GLN A 123 -4.61 -9.37 -7.46
CA GLN A 123 -4.43 -10.00 -8.77
C GLN A 123 -5.09 -9.17 -9.87
N ASP A 124 -4.51 -9.12 -11.06
CA ASP A 124 -5.05 -8.40 -12.23
C ASP A 124 -6.23 -9.13 -12.86
N SER A 125 -7.24 -9.41 -12.04
CA SER A 125 -8.47 -10.07 -12.45
C SER A 125 -9.69 -9.27 -11.98
N ARG A 126 -10.79 -9.36 -12.73
CA ARG A 126 -12.06 -8.70 -12.41
C ARG A 126 -12.64 -9.15 -11.06
N GLN A 127 -12.33 -10.37 -10.60
CA GLN A 127 -12.83 -10.88 -9.32
C GLN A 127 -12.06 -10.37 -8.10
N ALA A 128 -10.83 -9.89 -8.29
CA ALA A 128 -10.02 -9.40 -7.17
C ALA A 128 -10.45 -7.97 -6.82
N PRO A 129 -10.84 -7.69 -5.55
CA PRO A 129 -11.48 -6.41 -5.17
C PRO A 129 -10.57 -5.19 -5.33
N TYR A 130 -9.25 -5.38 -5.29
CA TYR A 130 -8.26 -4.32 -5.41
C TYR A 130 -7.41 -4.50 -6.67
N SER A 131 -7.93 -5.16 -7.70
CA SER A 131 -7.25 -5.31 -8.98
C SER A 131 -7.13 -3.98 -9.74
N ILE A 132 -6.24 -3.95 -10.73
CA ILE A 132 -6.15 -2.82 -11.65
C ILE A 132 -7.49 -2.52 -12.35
N HIS A 133 -8.28 -3.56 -12.64
CA HIS A 133 -9.63 -3.44 -13.21
C HIS A 133 -10.56 -2.69 -12.29
N GLN A 134 -10.67 -3.13 -11.03
CA GLN A 134 -11.60 -2.53 -10.06
C GLN A 134 -11.20 -1.09 -9.73
N ILE A 135 -9.90 -0.82 -9.60
CA ILE A 135 -9.40 0.55 -9.34
C ILE A 135 -9.67 1.47 -10.53
N ALA A 136 -9.38 1.03 -11.76
CA ALA A 136 -9.62 1.84 -12.95
C ALA A 136 -11.12 2.12 -13.18
N LEU A 137 -11.97 1.10 -13.06
CA LEU A 137 -13.43 1.24 -13.23
C LEU A 137 -14.07 2.08 -12.13
N MET A 138 -13.64 1.93 -10.88
CA MET A 138 -14.09 2.79 -9.79
C MET A 138 -13.64 4.24 -9.99
N GLY A 139 -12.44 4.47 -10.54
CA GLY A 139 -12.00 5.80 -10.94
C GLY A 139 -12.85 6.42 -12.05
N ALA A 140 -13.33 5.62 -13.00
CA ALA A 140 -14.25 6.10 -14.04
C ALA A 140 -15.55 6.64 -13.42
N SER A 141 -16.06 6.00 -12.35
CA SER A 141 -17.20 6.51 -11.58
C SER A 141 -16.93 7.83 -10.84
N LEU A 142 -15.67 8.26 -10.75
CA LEU A 142 -15.22 9.52 -10.17
C LEU A 142 -14.76 10.52 -11.24
N GLY A 143 -15.12 10.30 -12.51
CA GLY A 143 -14.75 11.18 -13.62
C GLY A 143 -13.31 11.01 -14.10
N LYS A 144 -12.65 9.88 -13.78
CA LYS A 144 -11.31 9.52 -14.28
C LYS A 144 -11.40 8.30 -15.19
N GLY A 145 -11.44 8.55 -16.49
CA GLY A 145 -11.55 7.49 -17.50
C GLY A 145 -10.44 6.44 -17.38
N VAL A 146 -10.74 5.21 -17.80
CA VAL A 146 -9.72 4.14 -17.85
C VAL A 146 -8.55 4.59 -18.74
N GLY A 147 -7.32 4.40 -18.28
CA GLY A 147 -6.13 4.91 -18.98
C GLY A 147 -5.68 6.30 -18.55
N GLN A 148 -6.47 7.04 -17.79
CA GLN A 148 -6.05 8.36 -17.28
C GLN A 148 -5.18 8.24 -16.03
N TRP A 149 -4.23 9.16 -15.90
CA TRP A 149 -3.37 9.23 -14.73
C TRP A 149 -4.14 9.73 -13.50
N PHE A 150 -3.90 9.08 -12.36
CA PHE A 150 -4.48 9.47 -11.07
C PHE A 150 -3.49 10.31 -10.28
N GLY A 151 -4.00 11.30 -9.56
CA GLY A 151 -3.26 11.91 -8.44
C GLY A 151 -3.43 11.09 -7.14
N PRO A 152 -2.61 11.37 -6.11
CA PRO A 152 -2.69 10.69 -4.82
C PRO A 152 -4.07 10.75 -4.16
N ASN A 153 -4.76 11.89 -4.23
CA ASN A 153 -6.11 12.03 -3.69
C ASN A 153 -7.11 11.12 -4.43
N THR A 154 -7.08 11.10 -5.77
CA THR A 154 -7.98 10.27 -6.57
C THR A 154 -7.85 8.79 -6.21
N VAL A 155 -6.63 8.24 -6.17
CA VAL A 155 -6.45 6.83 -5.82
C VAL A 155 -6.91 6.55 -4.38
N ALA A 156 -6.66 7.46 -3.44
CA ALA A 156 -7.14 7.32 -2.06
C ALA A 156 -8.68 7.27 -1.98
N GLN A 157 -9.39 8.12 -2.73
CA GLN A 157 -10.85 8.12 -2.78
C GLN A 157 -11.40 6.85 -3.44
N VAL A 158 -10.73 6.35 -4.49
CA VAL A 158 -11.09 5.07 -5.13
C VAL A 158 -10.95 3.92 -4.13
N LEU A 159 -9.81 3.81 -3.44
CA LEU A 159 -9.59 2.76 -2.44
C LEU A 159 -10.62 2.87 -1.30
N LYS A 160 -10.95 4.09 -0.84
CA LYS A 160 -11.99 4.33 0.16
C LYS A 160 -13.37 3.78 -0.25
N LYS A 161 -13.71 3.81 -1.54
CA LYS A 161 -14.93 3.17 -2.04
C LYS A 161 -14.79 1.65 -2.12
N LEU A 162 -13.65 1.13 -2.60
CA LEU A 162 -13.44 -0.30 -2.81
C LEU A 162 -13.38 -1.11 -1.50
N VAL A 163 -12.78 -0.57 -0.43
CA VAL A 163 -12.66 -1.31 0.85
C VAL A 163 -14.02 -1.63 1.48
N LYS A 164 -15.10 -0.94 1.10
CA LYS A 164 -16.46 -1.24 1.57
C LYS A 164 -16.96 -2.61 1.11
N TYR A 165 -16.38 -3.17 0.05
CA TYR A 165 -16.74 -4.48 -0.49
C TYR A 165 -15.83 -5.61 0.05
N ASP A 166 -14.95 -5.32 1.02
CA ASP A 166 -14.08 -6.32 1.65
C ASP A 166 -14.50 -6.60 3.10
N ASP A 167 -15.52 -7.44 3.23
CA ASP A 167 -16.08 -7.86 4.53
C ASP A 167 -15.08 -8.62 5.40
N TRP A 168 -14.06 -9.25 4.81
CA TRP A 168 -13.07 -9.99 5.57
C TRP A 168 -12.14 -9.06 6.36
N SER A 169 -11.72 -7.96 5.74
CA SER A 169 -10.80 -7.01 6.41
C SER A 169 -11.55 -6.02 7.30
N ARG A 170 -12.81 -5.71 6.98
CA ARG A 170 -13.62 -4.65 7.64
C ARG A 170 -12.84 -3.33 7.82
N LEU A 171 -11.88 -3.09 6.92
CA LEU A 171 -11.01 -1.92 6.94
C LEU A 171 -11.81 -0.71 6.47
N THR A 172 -11.63 0.40 7.18
CA THR A 172 -12.20 1.68 6.77
C THR A 172 -11.09 2.66 6.42
N ILE A 173 -11.31 3.48 5.38
CA ILE A 173 -10.36 4.49 4.95
C ILE A 173 -10.94 5.88 5.22
N HIS A 174 -10.17 6.70 5.94
CA HIS A 174 -10.42 8.14 6.04
C HIS A 174 -9.40 8.87 5.16
N VAL A 175 -9.88 9.72 4.27
CA VAL A 175 -9.04 10.61 3.47
C VAL A 175 -9.24 12.01 4.01
N ALA A 176 -8.23 12.55 4.69
CA ALA A 176 -8.25 13.89 5.22
C ALA A 176 -8.18 14.89 4.06
N LEU A 177 -9.02 15.92 4.10
CA LEU A 177 -9.04 17.01 3.13
C LEU A 177 -8.53 18.29 3.79
N ASP A 178 -8.11 19.26 2.98
CA ASP A 178 -7.70 20.60 3.44
C ASP A 178 -6.63 20.58 4.54
N ASN A 179 -5.73 19.60 4.45
CA ASN A 179 -4.62 19.37 5.40
C ASN A 179 -5.07 19.21 6.87
N THR A 180 -6.35 18.91 7.12
CA THR A 180 -6.94 18.88 8.46
C THR A 180 -7.49 17.49 8.77
N VAL A 181 -7.11 16.94 9.91
CA VAL A 181 -7.63 15.66 10.40
C VAL A 181 -8.69 15.92 11.46
N ILE A 182 -9.95 15.68 11.11
CA ILE A 182 -11.08 15.87 12.01
C ILE A 182 -11.28 14.59 12.84
N VAL A 183 -10.96 14.69 14.12
CA VAL A 183 -11.00 13.56 15.07
C VAL A 183 -12.41 13.00 15.27
N SER A 184 -13.44 13.86 15.28
CA SER A 184 -14.84 13.44 15.42
C SER A 184 -15.28 12.54 14.25
N ASP A 185 -14.95 12.93 13.02
CA ASP A 185 -15.31 12.19 11.80
C ASP A 185 -14.69 10.81 11.80
N ILE A 186 -13.43 10.70 12.25
CA ILE A 186 -12.74 9.41 12.37
C ILE A 186 -13.44 8.53 13.41
N ARG A 187 -13.84 9.09 14.57
CA ARG A 187 -14.56 8.34 15.60
C ARG A 187 -15.89 7.83 15.07
N GLU A 188 -16.67 8.67 14.43
CA GLU A 188 -17.96 8.27 13.85
C GLU A 188 -17.78 7.17 12.79
N LEU A 189 -16.76 7.29 11.95
CA LEU A 189 -16.47 6.35 10.87
C LEU A 189 -16.04 4.97 11.39
N CYS A 190 -15.26 4.93 12.47
CA CYS A 190 -14.67 3.71 13.00
C CYS A 190 -15.54 3.01 14.05
N LEU A 191 -16.42 3.72 14.76
CA LEU A 191 -17.28 3.13 15.79
C LEU A 191 -18.46 2.39 15.17
N THR A 192 -18.76 1.20 15.70
CA THR A 192 -19.92 0.41 15.27
C THR A 192 -21.18 0.90 15.98
N LYS A 193 -22.23 1.25 15.23
CA LYS A 193 -23.44 1.93 15.72
C LYS A 193 -24.32 1.15 16.72
N ASN A 194 -23.95 -0.06 17.12
CA ASN A 194 -24.86 -0.96 17.86
C ASN A 194 -25.11 -0.58 19.33
N LYS A 195 -24.43 0.41 19.92
CA LYS A 195 -24.72 0.89 21.28
C LYS A 195 -24.36 2.37 21.48
N LEU A 196 -25.15 3.29 20.92
CA LEU A 196 -25.21 4.67 21.43
C LEU A 196 -25.94 4.75 22.79
N ASP A 197 -26.54 3.64 23.23
CA ASP A 197 -27.22 3.51 24.52
C ASP A 197 -26.23 3.08 25.64
N GLY A 198 -25.47 4.05 26.15
CA GLY A 198 -24.97 4.05 27.54
C GLY A 198 -23.96 2.98 28.00
N ALA A 199 -23.50 2.06 27.16
CA ALA A 199 -22.53 1.03 27.58
C ALA A 199 -21.07 1.44 27.31
N HIS A 200 -20.18 1.17 28.28
CA HIS A 200 -18.74 1.41 28.17
C HIS A 200 -18.15 0.87 26.84
N LEU A 201 -17.56 1.76 26.04
CA LEU A 201 -16.89 1.43 24.78
C LEU A 201 -15.76 0.41 25.04
N THR A 202 -15.85 -0.76 24.42
CA THR A 202 -14.78 -1.77 24.47
C THR A 202 -13.93 -1.70 23.20
N ASN A 203 -12.65 -2.10 23.27
CA ASN A 203 -11.74 -2.07 22.11
C ASN A 203 -12.22 -2.90 20.90
N SER A 204 -13.19 -3.80 21.07
CA SER A 204 -13.75 -4.63 19.99
C SER A 204 -14.67 -3.85 19.04
N ASP A 205 -15.03 -2.61 19.37
CA ASP A 205 -16.04 -1.84 18.62
C ASP A 205 -15.45 -0.92 17.54
N TRP A 206 -14.11 -0.85 17.45
CA TRP A 206 -13.37 0.02 16.53
C TRP A 206 -12.94 -0.71 15.25
N LYS A 207 -13.47 -0.27 14.10
CA LYS A 207 -13.04 -0.76 12.79
C LYS A 207 -11.58 -0.36 12.50
N PRO A 208 -10.76 -1.27 11.95
CA PRO A 208 -9.42 -0.92 11.49
C PRO A 208 -9.46 0.30 10.56
N LEU A 209 -8.53 1.24 10.77
CA LEU A 209 -8.46 2.51 10.03
C LEU A 209 -7.19 2.57 9.19
N LEU A 210 -7.35 2.93 7.93
CA LEU A 210 -6.29 3.44 7.06
C LEU A 210 -6.53 4.94 6.85
N LEU A 211 -5.75 5.76 7.54
CA LEU A 211 -5.77 7.22 7.40
C LEU A 211 -4.84 7.65 6.26
N ILE A 212 -5.36 8.38 5.28
CA ILE A 212 -4.60 8.94 4.16
C ILE A 212 -4.72 10.45 4.20
N VAL A 213 -3.59 11.15 4.15
CA VAL A 213 -3.52 12.62 4.11
C VAL A 213 -2.82 13.02 2.81
N PRO A 214 -3.55 13.32 1.73
CA PRO A 214 -2.97 13.88 0.52
C PRO A 214 -2.45 15.29 0.79
N LEU A 215 -1.20 15.57 0.42
CA LEU A 215 -0.55 16.86 0.67
C LEU A 215 0.08 17.40 -0.61
N ARG A 216 0.07 18.72 -0.76
CA ARG A 216 0.89 19.46 -1.73
C ARG A 216 1.91 20.29 -0.96
N LEU A 217 3.17 19.88 -1.00
CA LEU A 217 4.24 20.43 -0.16
C LEU A 217 5.12 21.48 -0.87
N GLY A 218 4.69 21.92 -2.05
CA GLY A 218 5.32 22.96 -2.83
C GLY A 218 4.71 23.06 -4.23
N LEU A 219 5.26 23.95 -5.05
CA LEU A 219 4.78 24.19 -6.41
C LEU A 219 5.37 23.18 -7.39
N THR A 220 6.70 23.09 -7.42
CA THR A 220 7.49 22.22 -8.31
C THR A 220 8.28 21.19 -7.51
N GLU A 221 8.89 21.62 -6.41
CA GLU A 221 9.65 20.79 -5.49
C GLU A 221 9.07 20.85 -4.07
N ILE A 222 9.47 19.91 -3.23
CA ILE A 222 9.07 19.90 -1.82
C ILE A 222 9.80 21.04 -1.12
N ASN A 223 9.06 21.92 -0.44
CA ASN A 223 9.68 22.96 0.36
C ASN A 223 10.49 22.32 1.51
N PRO A 224 11.80 22.65 1.66
CA PRO A 224 12.67 22.07 2.68
C PRO A 224 12.13 22.14 4.11
N ILE A 225 11.28 23.13 4.44
CA ILE A 225 10.66 23.25 5.77
C ILE A 225 9.87 22.00 6.18
N TYR A 226 9.32 21.26 5.21
CA TYR A 226 8.53 20.05 5.47
C TYR A 226 9.37 18.78 5.58
N ILE A 227 10.65 18.79 5.22
CA ILE A 227 11.47 17.57 5.17
C ILE A 227 11.57 16.91 6.54
N SER A 228 11.80 17.70 7.60
CA SER A 228 11.88 17.19 8.97
C SER A 228 10.56 16.57 9.44
N GLY A 229 9.43 17.20 9.11
CA GLY A 229 8.09 16.67 9.38
C GLY A 229 7.81 15.37 8.63
N LEU A 230 8.18 15.31 7.35
CA LEU A 230 8.06 14.10 6.52
C LEU A 230 8.90 12.94 7.08
N GLN A 231 10.14 13.20 7.50
CA GLN A 231 11.00 12.19 8.12
C GLN A 231 10.36 11.62 9.38
N LYS A 232 9.77 12.47 10.23
CA LYS A 232 9.03 12.02 11.43
C LYS A 232 7.84 11.12 11.09
N CYS A 233 7.13 11.37 9.98
CA CYS A 233 6.04 10.50 9.54
C CYS A 233 6.49 9.04 9.32
N PHE A 234 7.75 8.80 8.91
CA PHE A 234 8.31 7.45 8.74
C PHE A 234 8.71 6.76 10.06
N GLN A 235 8.75 7.51 11.15
CA GLN A 235 9.11 7.02 12.48
C GLN A 235 7.91 6.57 13.32
N PHE A 236 6.69 6.96 12.92
CA PHE A 236 5.47 6.56 13.64
C PHE A 236 5.26 5.05 13.60
N LYS A 237 5.09 4.43 14.77
CA LYS A 237 4.85 3.00 14.87
C LYS A 237 3.48 2.64 14.29
N LEU A 238 3.47 1.72 13.33
CA LEU A 238 2.28 1.00 12.90
C LEU A 238 1.96 -0.07 13.97
N GLN A 239 1.39 0.29 15.12
CA GLN A 239 1.04 -0.70 16.13
C GLN A 239 -0.26 -1.43 15.79
N THR A 240 -0.23 -2.76 15.91
CA THR A 240 -1.35 -3.67 15.61
C THR A 240 -1.86 -4.43 16.83
N LYS A 241 -1.31 -4.22 18.04
CA LYS A 241 -1.84 -4.86 19.26
C LYS A 241 -2.97 -4.05 19.93
N PHE A 242 -3.86 -4.81 20.57
CA PHE A 242 -4.98 -4.38 21.40
C PHE A 242 -4.53 -3.38 22.47
N GLY A 243 -5.28 -2.29 22.66
CA GLY A 243 -5.04 -1.35 23.74
C GLY A 243 -4.65 0.04 23.28
N ARG A 244 -5.67 0.85 22.96
CA ARG A 244 -5.69 2.32 22.91
C ARG A 244 -4.66 3.00 21.98
N HIS A 245 -5.14 4.01 21.27
CA HIS A 245 -4.41 5.00 20.47
C HIS A 245 -4.32 4.70 18.96
N TRP A 246 -4.91 5.64 18.23
CA TRP A 246 -4.64 6.10 16.86
C TRP A 246 -3.75 5.21 15.99
N ARG A 247 -4.36 4.64 14.93
CA ARG A 247 -3.66 3.83 13.93
C ARG A 247 -3.55 4.64 12.64
N GLN A 248 -2.37 5.17 12.37
CA GLN A 248 -2.06 5.92 11.15
C GLN A 248 -1.22 5.03 10.24
N ALA A 249 -1.72 4.73 9.03
CA ALA A 249 -0.83 4.23 7.99
C ALA A 249 0.02 5.39 7.50
N GLN A 250 1.33 5.16 7.38
CA GLN A 250 2.27 6.22 7.08
C GLN A 250 2.03 6.85 5.71
N CYS A 251 2.30 8.16 5.68
CA CYS A 251 2.15 9.10 4.59
C CYS A 251 2.50 8.55 3.21
N CYS A 252 1.53 8.69 2.31
CA CYS A 252 1.63 8.67 0.85
C CYS A 252 2.49 9.85 0.29
N SER A 253 3.50 10.35 1.00
CA SER A 253 4.29 11.50 0.54
C SER A 253 5.32 11.16 -0.55
N LEU A 254 5.54 9.88 -0.85
CA LEU A 254 6.52 9.44 -1.86
C LEU A 254 5.95 9.17 -3.26
N PHE A 255 4.68 9.47 -3.53
CA PHE A 255 4.08 9.13 -4.83
C PHE A 255 4.70 9.87 -6.02
N HIS A 256 5.32 11.04 -5.82
CA HIS A 256 5.95 11.77 -6.92
C HIS A 256 7.35 11.23 -7.29
N ARG A 257 8.07 10.62 -6.33
CA ARG A 257 9.44 10.15 -6.52
C ARG A 257 9.54 8.69 -6.96
N LEU A 258 8.49 7.89 -6.77
CA LEU A 258 8.43 6.49 -7.22
C LEU A 258 8.31 6.33 -8.74
N CYS A 259 7.96 7.38 -9.48
CA CYS A 259 7.87 7.37 -10.95
C CYS A 259 9.09 8.00 -11.65
N GLY A 260 10.11 8.43 -10.91
CA GLY A 260 11.37 8.94 -11.46
C GLY A 260 12.55 7.97 -11.26
N PRO A 261 13.61 8.04 -12.08
CA PRO A 261 14.73 7.08 -12.05
C PRO A 261 15.69 7.23 -10.86
N ARG A 262 15.44 8.13 -9.89
CA ARG A 262 16.30 8.32 -8.71
C ARG A 262 15.50 8.69 -7.47
N SER A 263 15.35 7.75 -6.52
CA SER A 263 15.37 8.05 -5.08
C SER A 263 15.09 6.86 -4.16
N GLY A 264 16.03 6.60 -3.24
CA GLY A 264 15.80 6.05 -1.90
C GLY A 264 15.31 4.60 -1.79
N LEU A 265 15.28 4.07 -0.56
CA LEU A 265 14.93 2.69 -0.16
C LEU A 265 13.60 2.11 -0.69
N PHE A 266 12.80 2.84 -1.47
CA PHE A 266 11.47 2.42 -1.91
C PHE A 266 11.46 1.92 -3.37
N ARG A 267 10.77 0.80 -3.60
CA ARG A 267 10.71 0.14 -4.92
C ARG A 267 9.74 0.85 -5.88
N SER A 268 10.21 1.17 -7.08
CA SER A 268 9.42 1.78 -8.15
C SER A 268 8.48 0.76 -8.83
N PRO A 269 7.24 1.12 -9.19
CA PRO A 269 6.36 0.26 -9.98
C PRO A 269 6.71 0.21 -11.48
N SER A 270 7.71 0.97 -11.94
CA SER A 270 7.98 1.23 -13.37
C SER A 270 8.39 0.01 -14.22
N TYR A 271 8.56 -1.16 -13.61
CA TYR A 271 8.88 -2.41 -14.29
C TYR A 271 7.61 -3.07 -14.86
N THR A 272 7.64 -3.50 -16.12
CA THR A 272 6.49 -4.15 -16.78
C THR A 272 6.66 -5.66 -16.83
N LYS A 273 5.71 -6.40 -16.25
CA LYS A 273 5.69 -7.87 -16.26
C LYS A 273 4.44 -8.41 -16.98
N ASN A 274 4.45 -9.67 -17.40
CA ASN A 274 3.25 -10.29 -18.00
C ASN A 274 2.15 -10.55 -16.94
N MET A 275 0.89 -10.53 -17.37
CA MET A 275 -0.28 -11.15 -16.73
C MET A 275 -0.19 -12.64 -17.05
N PHE A 276 -0.35 -13.46 -16.02
CA PHE A 276 -0.18 -14.89 -16.19
C PHE A 276 -1.49 -15.55 -16.64
N ARG A 277 -1.41 -16.29 -17.76
CA ARG A 277 -2.47 -17.17 -18.23
C ARG A 277 -2.58 -18.36 -17.26
N ARG A 278 -3.81 -18.69 -16.87
CA ARG A 278 -4.16 -20.03 -16.40
C ARG A 278 -3.65 -21.04 -17.44
N ARG A 279 -2.74 -21.92 -17.05
CA ARG A 279 -2.78 -23.30 -17.56
C ARG A 279 -3.64 -24.09 -16.59
#